data_AF-A0A523PTP2-F1
#
_entry.id   AF-A0A523PTP2-F1
#
_cell.length_a   1.000
_cell.length_b   1.000
_cell.length_c   1.000
_cell.angle_alpha   90.00
_cell.angle_beta   90.00
_cell.angle_gamma   90.00
#
_symmetry.space_group_name_H-M   'P 1'
#
loop_
_entity.id
_entity.type
_entity.pdbx_description
1 polymer ?
#
loop_
_entity_poly.entity_id
_entity_poly.type
_entity_poly.pdbx_seq_one_letter_code
_entity_poly.pdbx_strand_id
1 'polypeptide(L)'
;MAVWPENARALTRVMLALALAGAALGGTATRLQDRDEPAANGALLERWNRLTVEERTRYRARFEEYRRKDPGVRAVMKERAKHLDLMARRLHGTLSEAERERLAGLPPGRRREILHEMLAAEARDVGRRIRESLPSGMRQRFDGARPEDRARFITSVRGKLSNQMGVVFERLGRELGLPPGRIQRLKDLPESQRRPEFLALLKRRLSRDLSARGLPAGISRDAWRQLLEMPPREFFDAILRLRETHPEIGLPHGGGRGPAPSDPETRRRLSAMRRAMQPISPAERLELSALSREERAAEVRRRKRSRVLEVIRSEGLLSEEELRALAARPDPSFFREVRELVSGRNPGHGPGQAPGGQRNPVPGGRRARGDGERP
;
A
#
# COMPACT_ATOMS: atom_id res chain seq x y z
N MET A 1 -20.77 16.19 18.52
CA MET A 1 -20.76 15.11 17.50
C MET A 1 -20.83 15.75 16.11
N ALA A 2 -20.27 15.07 15.09
CA ALA A 2 -20.24 15.42 13.67
C ALA A 2 -19.26 16.54 13.19
N VAL A 3 -17.96 16.23 13.16
CA VAL A 3 -16.95 16.87 12.27
C VAL A 3 -16.39 15.77 11.35
N TRP A 4 -17.09 15.41 10.27
CA TRP A 4 -16.71 14.26 9.41
C TRP A 4 -16.75 14.43 7.86
N PRO A 5 -17.07 15.58 7.23
CA PRO A 5 -17.05 15.64 5.76
C PRO A 5 -15.63 15.46 5.17
N GLU A 6 -14.59 15.96 5.85
CA GLU A 6 -13.19 15.75 5.43
C GLU A 6 -12.71 14.30 5.64
N ASN A 7 -13.29 13.58 6.61
CA ASN A 7 -12.94 12.20 6.92
C ASN A 7 -13.39 11.23 5.83
N ALA A 8 -14.53 11.47 5.16
CA ALA A 8 -15.06 10.53 4.17
C ALA A 8 -14.08 10.25 3.01
N ARG A 9 -13.31 11.25 2.55
CA ARG A 9 -12.30 11.07 1.50
C ARG A 9 -11.11 10.25 2.02
N ALA A 10 -10.64 10.53 3.22
CA ALA A 10 -9.60 9.74 3.88
C ALA A 10 -10.05 8.28 4.09
N LEU A 11 -11.28 8.06 4.54
CA LEU A 11 -11.89 6.74 4.72
C LEU A 11 -11.95 5.95 3.42
N THR A 12 -12.34 6.58 2.31
CA THR A 12 -12.34 5.92 0.99
C THR A 12 -10.94 5.47 0.57
N ARG A 13 -9.89 6.23 0.93
CA ARG A 13 -8.49 5.87 0.61
C ARG A 13 -7.98 4.74 1.47
N VAL A 14 -8.20 4.79 2.78
CA VAL A 14 -7.80 3.69 3.65
C VAL A 14 -8.58 2.43 3.26
N MET A 15 -9.86 2.56 2.92
CA MET A 15 -10.64 1.43 2.41
C MET A 15 -10.15 0.93 1.05
N LEU A 16 -9.75 1.78 0.11
CA LEU A 16 -9.15 1.34 -1.14
C LEU A 16 -7.79 0.66 -0.89
N ALA A 17 -6.91 1.26 -0.09
CA ALA A 17 -5.61 0.69 0.26
C ALA A 17 -5.77 -0.67 0.95
N LEU A 18 -6.69 -0.79 1.90
CA LEU A 18 -7.05 -2.07 2.53
C LEU A 18 -7.82 -2.99 1.59
N ALA A 19 -8.57 -2.49 0.62
CA ALA A 19 -9.27 -3.31 -0.37
C ALA A 19 -8.35 -3.82 -1.48
N LEU A 20 -7.17 -3.24 -1.65
CA LEU A 20 -6.13 -3.75 -2.54
C LEU A 20 -5.11 -4.59 -1.77
N ALA A 21 -4.80 -4.16 -0.54
CA ALA A 21 -3.96 -4.91 0.39
C ALA A 21 -4.66 -6.09 1.05
N GLY A 22 -5.99 -6.16 1.04
CA GLY A 22 -6.79 -7.05 1.90
C GLY A 22 -6.78 -8.51 1.51
N ALA A 23 -5.76 -8.97 0.78
CA ALA A 23 -5.34 -10.36 0.88
C ALA A 23 -4.30 -10.55 2.01
N ALA A 24 -3.57 -9.49 2.40
CA ALA A 24 -2.30 -9.56 3.10
C ALA A 24 -2.29 -9.58 4.61
N LEU A 25 -3.35 -9.10 5.24
CA LEU A 25 -3.40 -8.98 6.69
C LEU A 25 -4.78 -9.44 7.18
N GLY A 26 -5.04 -10.73 6.96
CA GLY A 26 -5.99 -11.60 7.65
C GLY A 26 -7.41 -11.11 7.86
N GLY A 27 -8.38 -11.70 7.17
CA GLY A 27 -9.79 -11.69 7.59
C GLY A 27 -10.75 -11.10 6.57
N THR A 28 -11.02 -11.85 5.52
CA THR A 28 -12.39 -12.16 5.12
C THR A 28 -12.38 -13.61 4.70
N ALA A 29 -13.06 -14.45 5.46
CA ALA A 29 -13.36 -15.83 5.10
C ALA A 29 -14.28 -15.82 3.87
N THR A 30 -13.74 -15.53 2.69
CA THR A 30 -14.31 -16.10 1.48
C THR A 30 -13.92 -17.57 1.52
N ARG A 31 -14.89 -18.42 1.88
CA ARG A 31 -14.97 -19.79 1.35
C ARG A 31 -14.87 -19.64 -0.17
N LEU A 32 -13.65 -19.65 -0.69
CA LEU A 32 -13.43 -20.23 -2.00
C LEU A 32 -13.73 -21.70 -1.74
N GLN A 33 -14.95 -22.09 -2.11
CA GLN A 33 -15.34 -23.48 -2.25
C GLN A 33 -14.20 -24.22 -2.95
N ASP A 34 -13.92 -25.41 -2.43
CA ASP A 34 -13.18 -26.47 -3.11
C ASP A 34 -13.45 -26.41 -4.61
N ARG A 35 -12.45 -25.93 -5.36
CA ARG A 35 -12.39 -26.15 -6.79
C ARG A 35 -11.19 -27.06 -7.04
N ASP A 36 -11.56 -28.29 -7.42
CA ASP A 36 -10.77 -29.34 -8.06
C ASP A 36 -9.83 -30.19 -7.18
N GLU A 37 -10.33 -30.79 -6.10
CA GLU A 37 -9.55 -31.71 -5.24
C GLU A 37 -9.20 -33.12 -5.80
N PRO A 38 -9.91 -33.74 -6.77
CA PRO A 38 -9.50 -35.09 -7.22
C PRO A 38 -8.21 -35.07 -8.06
N ALA A 39 -8.12 -34.14 -9.03
CA ALA A 39 -6.94 -33.99 -9.90
C ALA A 39 -5.74 -33.38 -9.16
N ALA A 40 -5.99 -32.50 -8.19
CA ALA A 40 -4.95 -31.93 -7.33
C ALA A 40 -4.29 -33.00 -6.44
N ASN A 41 -5.04 -34.00 -5.96
CA ASN A 41 -4.49 -35.06 -5.12
C ASN A 41 -3.52 -35.98 -5.88
N GLY A 42 -3.80 -36.32 -7.14
CA GLY A 42 -2.89 -37.10 -7.98
C GLY A 42 -1.56 -36.38 -8.23
N ALA A 43 -1.61 -35.10 -8.61
CA ALA A 43 -0.41 -34.29 -8.83
C ALA A 43 0.42 -34.06 -7.55
N LEU A 44 -0.24 -33.97 -6.38
CA LEU A 44 0.43 -33.86 -5.08
C LEU A 44 1.11 -35.18 -4.68
N LEU A 45 0.45 -36.32 -4.90
CA LEU A 45 1.02 -37.65 -4.68
C LEU A 45 2.23 -37.90 -5.58
N GLU A 46 2.14 -37.59 -6.87
CA GLU A 46 3.29 -37.69 -7.77
C GLU A 46 4.45 -36.81 -7.31
N ARG A 47 4.16 -35.56 -6.91
CA ARG A 47 5.19 -34.64 -6.44
C ARG A 47 5.83 -35.13 -5.14
N TRP A 48 5.05 -35.73 -4.24
CA TRP A 48 5.54 -36.39 -3.02
C TRP A 48 6.43 -37.60 -3.35
N ASN A 49 6.02 -38.40 -4.34
CA ASN A 49 6.76 -39.57 -4.78
C ASN A 49 8.10 -39.21 -5.46
N ARG A 50 8.22 -38.01 -6.03
CA ARG A 50 9.49 -37.51 -6.60
C ARG A 50 10.47 -36.95 -5.55
N LEU A 51 10.06 -36.79 -4.29
CA LEU A 51 10.95 -36.33 -3.21
C LEU A 51 11.90 -37.43 -2.76
N THR A 52 13.13 -37.05 -2.38
CA THR A 52 14.08 -37.99 -1.77
C THR A 52 13.61 -38.44 -0.38
N VAL A 53 14.20 -39.50 0.15
CA VAL A 53 13.87 -40.02 1.49
C VAL A 53 14.14 -38.98 2.57
N GLU A 54 15.25 -38.24 2.46
CA GLU A 54 15.63 -37.16 3.36
C GLU A 54 14.60 -36.02 3.30
N GLU A 55 14.15 -35.66 2.10
CA GLU A 55 13.14 -34.62 1.91
C GLU A 55 11.80 -35.03 2.51
N ARG A 56 11.33 -36.26 2.24
CA ARG A 56 10.08 -36.79 2.83
C ARG A 56 10.15 -36.81 4.36
N THR A 57 11.28 -37.22 4.93
CA THR A 57 11.52 -37.22 6.38
C THR A 57 11.44 -35.81 6.95
N ARG A 58 12.11 -34.84 6.32
CA ARG A 58 12.04 -33.43 6.70
C ARG A 58 10.61 -32.89 6.63
N TYR A 59 9.86 -33.21 5.59
CA TYR A 59 8.46 -32.77 5.47
C TYR A 59 7.55 -33.40 6.53
N ARG A 60 7.70 -34.69 6.83
CA ARG A 60 6.97 -35.36 7.91
C ARG A 60 7.26 -34.71 9.26
N ALA A 61 8.52 -34.45 9.59
CA ALA A 61 8.89 -33.78 10.84
C ALA A 61 8.24 -32.39 10.98
N ARG A 62 8.26 -31.58 9.91
CA ARG A 62 7.60 -30.26 9.90
C ARG A 62 6.08 -30.36 9.99
N PHE A 63 5.48 -31.39 9.39
CA PHE A 63 4.05 -31.62 9.49
C PHE A 63 3.64 -32.02 10.92
N GLU A 64 4.40 -32.88 11.58
CA GLU A 64 4.17 -33.22 12.99
C GLU A 64 4.36 -32.03 13.91
N GLU A 65 5.39 -31.20 13.68
CA GLU A 65 5.59 -29.96 14.42
C GLU A 65 4.39 -29.01 14.23
N TYR A 66 3.90 -28.88 13.00
CA TYR A 66 2.69 -28.10 12.69
C TYR A 66 1.46 -28.68 13.40
N ARG A 67 1.28 -30.00 13.40
CA ARG A 67 0.15 -30.69 14.04
C ARG A 67 0.14 -30.48 15.55
N ARG A 68 1.31 -30.39 16.20
CA ARG A 68 1.43 -30.10 17.63
C ARG A 68 1.10 -28.65 18.02
N LYS A 69 1.04 -27.72 17.06
CA LYS A 69 0.66 -26.32 17.36
C LYS A 69 -0.83 -26.23 17.69
N ASP A 70 -1.16 -25.26 18.54
CA ASP A 70 -2.53 -24.92 18.92
C ASP A 70 -3.45 -24.68 17.68
N PRO A 71 -4.73 -25.10 17.71
CA PRO A 71 -5.66 -24.91 16.60
C PRO A 71 -5.75 -23.46 16.08
N GLY A 72 -5.73 -22.46 16.96
CA GLY A 72 -5.74 -21.05 16.59
C GLY A 72 -4.46 -20.63 15.85
N VAL A 73 -3.30 -21.07 16.33
CA VAL A 73 -2.01 -20.85 15.65
C VAL A 73 -2.01 -21.52 14.27
N ARG A 74 -2.52 -22.76 14.18
CA ARG A 74 -2.65 -23.49 12.90
C ARG A 74 -3.55 -22.76 11.91
N ALA A 75 -4.66 -22.18 12.36
CA ALA A 75 -5.55 -21.38 11.54
C ALA A 75 -4.85 -20.12 11.00
N VAL A 76 -4.14 -19.37 11.85
CA VAL A 76 -3.37 -18.19 11.43
C VAL A 76 -2.30 -18.56 10.40
N MET A 77 -1.59 -19.68 10.58
CA MET A 77 -0.59 -20.16 9.62
C MET A 77 -1.23 -20.54 8.27
N LYS A 78 -2.38 -21.23 8.27
CA LYS A 78 -3.12 -21.55 7.03
C LYS A 78 -3.53 -20.30 6.27
N GLU A 79 -4.06 -19.30 6.97
CA GLU A 79 -4.46 -18.03 6.34
C GLU A 79 -3.25 -17.27 5.78
N ARG A 80 -2.12 -17.24 6.49
CA ARG A 80 -0.87 -16.67 5.97
C ARG A 80 -0.36 -17.41 4.74
N ALA A 81 -0.45 -18.74 4.71
CA ALA A 81 -0.03 -19.54 3.56
C ALA A 81 -0.92 -19.28 2.33
N LYS A 82 -2.24 -19.28 2.49
CA LYS A 82 -3.19 -18.89 1.43
C LYS A 82 -2.87 -17.51 0.88
N HIS A 83 -2.56 -16.57 1.77
CA HIS A 83 -2.19 -15.23 1.35
C HIS A 83 -0.90 -15.20 0.51
N LEU A 84 0.16 -15.86 0.98
CA LEU A 84 1.41 -15.92 0.23
C LEU A 84 1.22 -16.59 -1.14
N ASP A 85 0.37 -17.61 -1.23
CA ASP A 85 0.01 -18.25 -2.51
C ASP A 85 -0.70 -17.26 -3.45
N LEU A 86 -1.69 -16.52 -2.94
CA LEU A 86 -2.38 -15.48 -3.72
C LEU A 86 -1.43 -14.38 -4.21
N MET A 87 -0.49 -13.95 -3.36
CA MET A 87 0.56 -12.99 -3.77
C MET A 87 1.47 -13.59 -4.84
N ALA A 88 1.86 -14.86 -4.70
CA ALA A 88 2.73 -15.54 -5.66
C ALA A 88 2.06 -15.66 -7.02
N ARG A 89 0.78 -16.07 -7.06
CA ARG A 89 0.00 -16.12 -8.31
C ARG A 89 -0.12 -14.74 -8.95
N ARG A 90 -0.41 -13.72 -8.15
CA ARG A 90 -0.49 -12.33 -8.63
C ARG A 90 0.85 -11.86 -9.21
N LEU A 91 1.93 -12.05 -8.46
CA LEU A 91 3.27 -11.69 -8.91
C LEU A 91 3.60 -12.41 -10.23
N HIS A 92 3.33 -13.71 -10.32
CA HIS A 92 3.57 -14.49 -11.52
C HIS A 92 2.75 -13.98 -12.72
N GLY A 93 1.48 -13.63 -12.52
CA GLY A 93 0.62 -13.04 -13.56
C GLY A 93 1.03 -11.63 -13.98
N THR A 94 1.96 -10.99 -13.26
CA THR A 94 2.53 -9.69 -13.65
C THR A 94 3.85 -9.79 -14.38
N LEU A 95 4.44 -10.98 -14.45
CA LEU A 95 5.68 -11.21 -15.16
C LEU A 95 5.43 -11.33 -16.66
N SER A 96 6.29 -10.71 -17.45
CA SER A 96 6.32 -10.94 -18.91
C SER A 96 6.64 -12.41 -19.23
N GLU A 97 6.38 -12.86 -20.46
CA GLU A 97 6.70 -14.24 -20.86
C GLU A 97 8.20 -14.53 -20.68
N ALA A 98 9.06 -13.61 -21.14
CA ALA A 98 10.51 -13.70 -20.97
C ALA A 98 10.94 -13.78 -19.49
N GLU A 99 10.28 -13.03 -18.61
CA GLU A 99 10.54 -13.11 -17.16
C GLU A 99 10.08 -14.44 -16.56
N ARG A 100 8.95 -14.99 -17.02
CA ARG A 100 8.44 -16.29 -16.58
C ARG A 100 9.38 -17.42 -17.02
N GLU A 101 9.86 -17.39 -18.26
CA GLU A 101 10.86 -18.32 -18.78
C GLU A 101 12.17 -18.22 -18.00
N ARG A 102 12.68 -17.00 -17.79
CA ARG A 102 13.91 -16.77 -17.01
C ARG A 102 13.79 -17.32 -15.59
N LEU A 103 12.65 -17.10 -14.94
CA LEU A 103 12.37 -17.63 -13.61
C LEU A 103 12.26 -19.17 -13.61
N ALA A 104 11.65 -19.74 -14.65
CA ALA A 104 11.49 -21.19 -14.80
C ALA A 104 12.83 -21.90 -15.05
N GLY A 105 13.76 -21.27 -15.77
CA GLY A 105 15.10 -21.77 -16.04
C GLY A 105 16.05 -21.76 -14.83
N LEU A 106 15.67 -21.15 -13.70
CA LEU A 106 16.50 -21.15 -12.49
C LEU A 106 16.44 -22.51 -11.76
N PRO A 107 17.55 -22.94 -11.12
CA PRO A 107 17.53 -24.09 -10.22
C PRO A 107 16.42 -23.98 -9.15
N PRO A 108 15.76 -25.07 -8.73
CA PRO A 108 14.58 -25.01 -7.87
C PRO A 108 14.79 -24.23 -6.55
N GLY A 109 15.95 -24.39 -5.91
CA GLY A 109 16.30 -23.63 -4.70
C GLY A 109 16.42 -22.14 -4.98
N ARG A 110 17.07 -21.79 -6.09
CA ARG A 110 17.28 -20.40 -6.49
C ARG A 110 16.00 -19.70 -6.93
N ARG A 111 15.16 -20.40 -7.69
CA ARG A 111 13.82 -19.94 -8.07
C ARG A 111 12.99 -19.58 -6.84
N ARG A 112 12.98 -20.45 -5.82
CA ARG A 112 12.26 -20.20 -4.55
C ARG A 112 12.81 -18.98 -3.82
N GLU A 113 14.13 -18.84 -3.75
CA GLU A 113 14.79 -17.69 -3.12
C GLU A 113 14.39 -16.37 -3.78
N ILE A 114 14.49 -16.28 -5.11
CA ILE A 114 14.12 -15.09 -5.88
C ILE A 114 12.64 -14.75 -5.70
N LEU A 115 11.76 -15.75 -5.78
CA LEU A 115 10.32 -15.55 -5.53
C LEU A 115 10.05 -15.02 -4.12
N HIS A 116 10.70 -15.58 -3.10
CA HIS A 116 10.56 -15.11 -1.73
C HIS A 116 11.02 -13.65 -1.58
N GLU A 117 12.11 -13.28 -2.23
CA GLU A 117 12.58 -11.90 -2.22
C GLU A 117 11.59 -10.92 -2.89
N MET A 118 11.04 -11.30 -4.05
CA MET A 118 10.01 -10.51 -4.74
C MET A 118 8.76 -10.35 -3.89
N LEU A 119 8.27 -11.44 -3.30
CA LEU A 119 7.11 -11.44 -2.41
C LEU A 119 7.35 -10.56 -1.18
N ALA A 120 8.54 -10.64 -0.59
CA ALA A 120 8.91 -9.79 0.53
C ALA A 120 9.01 -8.31 0.14
N ALA A 121 9.44 -8.00 -1.09
CA ALA A 121 9.45 -6.63 -1.60
C ALA A 121 8.01 -6.11 -1.80
N GLU A 122 7.13 -6.89 -2.43
CA GLU A 122 5.72 -6.55 -2.63
C GLU A 122 5.00 -6.37 -1.28
N ALA A 123 5.22 -7.25 -0.31
CA ALA A 123 4.59 -7.15 1.01
C ALA A 123 5.01 -5.86 1.75
N ARG A 124 6.30 -5.48 1.67
CA ARG A 124 6.78 -4.21 2.23
C ARG A 124 6.17 -3.01 1.51
N ASP A 125 6.03 -3.10 0.20
CA ASP A 125 5.43 -2.05 -0.62
C ASP A 125 3.95 -1.82 -0.27
N VAL A 126 3.18 -2.90 -0.16
CA VAL A 126 1.80 -2.89 0.32
C VAL A 126 1.71 -2.29 1.73
N GLY A 127 2.59 -2.71 2.65
CA GLY A 127 2.65 -2.14 4.00
C GLY A 127 2.94 -0.65 4.01
N ARG A 128 3.85 -0.18 3.14
CA ARG A 128 4.15 1.24 2.97
C ARG A 128 2.92 2.01 2.46
N ARG A 129 2.24 1.51 1.43
CA ARG A 129 1.01 2.10 0.88
C ARG A 129 -0.10 2.19 1.93
N ILE A 130 -0.31 1.15 2.74
CA ILE A 130 -1.26 1.19 3.86
C ILE A 130 -0.87 2.31 4.83
N ARG A 131 0.38 2.35 5.30
CA ARG A 131 0.88 3.37 6.23
C ARG A 131 0.68 4.79 5.69
N GLU A 132 0.98 5.01 4.41
CA GLU A 132 0.82 6.30 3.73
C GLU A 132 -0.66 6.67 3.53
N SER A 133 -1.56 5.70 3.43
CA SER A 133 -3.00 5.95 3.36
C SER A 133 -3.62 6.35 4.69
N LEU A 134 -2.99 6.00 5.82
CA LEU A 134 -3.51 6.31 7.15
C LEU A 134 -3.53 7.83 7.40
N PRO A 135 -4.61 8.36 8.02
CA PRO A 135 -4.63 9.72 8.59
C PRO A 135 -3.47 9.94 9.55
N SER A 136 -2.97 11.19 9.65
CA SER A 136 -1.76 11.52 10.43
C SER A 136 -1.81 11.00 11.88
N GLY A 137 -2.91 11.19 12.59
CA GLY A 137 -3.08 10.69 13.96
C GLY A 137 -3.07 9.15 14.05
N MET A 138 -3.64 8.46 13.05
CA MET A 138 -3.57 6.99 13.00
C MET A 138 -2.17 6.50 12.63
N ARG A 139 -1.48 7.19 11.71
CA ARG A 139 -0.11 6.88 11.31
C ARG A 139 0.86 7.03 12.49
N GLN A 140 0.76 8.11 13.26
CA GLN A 140 1.59 8.31 14.45
C GLN A 140 1.39 7.18 15.47
N ARG A 141 0.14 6.79 15.71
CA ARG A 141 -0.18 5.65 16.59
C ARG A 141 0.37 4.33 16.05
N PHE A 142 0.27 4.10 14.75
CA PHE A 142 0.82 2.91 14.09
C PHE A 142 2.35 2.86 14.19
N ASP A 143 3.02 3.98 13.92
CA ASP A 143 4.47 4.09 13.95
C ASP A 143 5.02 3.93 15.37
N GLY A 144 4.33 4.47 16.38
CA GLY A 144 4.67 4.33 17.80
C GLY A 144 4.27 2.99 18.43
N ALA A 145 3.45 2.17 17.75
CA ALA A 145 3.07 0.85 18.27
C ALA A 145 4.23 -0.15 18.16
N ARG A 146 4.32 -1.05 19.15
CA ARG A 146 5.25 -2.17 19.14
C ARG A 146 5.00 -3.09 17.93
N PRO A 147 6.02 -3.76 17.38
CA PRO A 147 5.87 -4.61 16.20
C PRO A 147 4.73 -5.63 16.31
N GLU A 148 4.53 -6.21 17.48
CA GLU A 148 3.52 -7.23 17.77
C GLU A 148 2.09 -6.66 17.73
N ASP A 149 1.93 -5.40 18.13
CA ASP A 149 0.64 -4.71 18.19
C ASP A 149 0.22 -4.07 16.86
N ARG A 150 1.17 -3.84 15.94
CA ARG A 150 0.89 -3.27 14.61
C ARG A 150 -0.11 -4.12 13.82
N ALA A 151 -0.03 -5.44 13.92
CA ALA A 151 -0.99 -6.34 13.28
C ALA A 151 -2.41 -6.16 13.85
N ARG A 152 -2.54 -6.11 15.18
CA ARG A 152 -3.82 -5.86 15.86
C ARG A 152 -4.38 -4.48 15.52
N PHE A 153 -3.51 -3.48 15.43
CA PHE A 153 -3.88 -2.12 15.02
C PHE A 153 -4.52 -2.12 13.63
N ILE A 154 -3.90 -2.77 12.64
CA ILE A 154 -4.45 -2.84 11.28
C ILE A 154 -5.80 -3.57 11.26
N THR A 155 -5.94 -4.67 12.00
CA THR A 155 -7.22 -5.39 12.12
C THR A 155 -8.30 -4.51 12.75
N SER A 156 -7.97 -3.76 13.82
CA SER A 156 -8.87 -2.80 14.46
C SER A 156 -9.30 -1.69 13.50
N VAL A 157 -8.35 -1.12 12.75
CA VAL A 157 -8.63 -0.11 11.73
C VAL A 157 -9.55 -0.67 10.66
N ARG A 158 -9.33 -1.90 10.17
CA ARG A 158 -10.22 -2.53 9.19
C ARG A 158 -11.64 -2.68 9.73
N GLY A 159 -11.82 -3.18 10.95
CA GLY A 159 -13.14 -3.33 11.56
C GLY A 159 -13.89 -1.99 11.66
N LYS A 160 -13.19 -0.93 12.11
CA LYS A 160 -13.76 0.43 12.18
C LYS A 160 -14.17 0.95 10.79
N LEU A 161 -13.34 0.71 9.78
CA LEU A 161 -13.62 1.14 8.41
C LEU A 161 -14.78 0.38 7.79
N SER A 162 -14.88 -0.93 8.07
CA SER A 162 -16.00 -1.77 7.64
C SER A 162 -17.33 -1.23 8.16
N ASN A 163 -17.37 -0.81 9.44
CA ASN A 163 -18.54 -0.16 10.03
C ASN A 163 -18.85 1.21 9.40
N GLN A 164 -17.84 1.88 8.86
CA GLN A 164 -17.99 3.18 8.19
C GLN A 164 -18.27 3.07 6.69
N MET A 165 -18.31 1.86 6.12
CA MET A 165 -18.62 1.66 4.70
C MET A 165 -19.98 2.23 4.31
N GLY A 166 -20.97 2.21 5.20
CA GLY A 166 -22.30 2.73 4.92
C GLY A 166 -22.29 4.22 4.56
N VAL A 167 -21.52 5.02 5.30
CA VAL A 167 -21.34 6.46 5.02
C VAL A 167 -20.68 6.68 3.65
N VAL A 168 -19.76 5.79 3.27
CA VAL A 168 -19.09 5.88 1.97
C VAL A 168 -20.02 5.44 0.84
N PHE A 169 -20.89 4.45 1.04
CA PHE A 169 -21.94 4.11 0.09
C PHE A 169 -22.95 5.23 -0.10
N GLU A 170 -23.36 5.91 0.96
CA GLU A 170 -24.25 7.08 0.85
C GLU A 170 -23.62 8.20 0.03
N ARG A 171 -22.33 8.49 0.24
CA ARG A 171 -21.63 9.51 -0.53
C ARG A 171 -21.45 9.09 -1.99
N LEU A 172 -20.91 7.90 -2.25
CA LEU A 172 -20.69 7.40 -3.62
C LEU A 172 -22.01 7.24 -4.36
N GLY A 173 -23.05 6.78 -3.68
CA GLY A 173 -24.39 6.64 -4.23
C GLY A 173 -24.96 7.99 -4.66
N ARG A 174 -24.90 9.01 -3.81
CA ARG A 174 -25.30 10.38 -4.18
C ARG A 174 -24.47 10.93 -5.33
N GLU A 175 -23.14 10.82 -5.26
CA GLU A 175 -22.26 11.26 -6.34
C GLU A 175 -22.62 10.59 -7.67
N LEU A 176 -22.98 9.31 -7.67
CA LEU A 176 -23.33 8.52 -8.85
C LEU A 176 -24.81 8.58 -9.25
N GLY A 177 -25.66 9.32 -8.52
CA GLY A 177 -27.10 9.38 -8.77
C GLY A 177 -27.82 8.05 -8.54
N LEU A 178 -27.36 7.22 -7.60
CA LEU A 178 -28.04 5.97 -7.25
C LEU A 178 -29.31 6.25 -6.44
N PRO A 179 -30.41 5.51 -6.67
CA PRO A 179 -31.64 5.68 -5.91
C PRO A 179 -31.43 5.29 -4.44
N PRO A 180 -32.13 5.92 -3.49
CA PRO A 180 -31.98 5.65 -2.04
C PRO A 180 -32.11 4.17 -1.68
N GLY A 181 -33.05 3.44 -2.32
CA GLY A 181 -33.23 2.01 -2.10
C GLY A 181 -32.00 1.16 -2.48
N ARG A 182 -31.24 1.54 -3.52
CA ARG A 182 -29.98 0.84 -3.88
C ARG A 182 -28.89 1.13 -2.85
N ILE A 183 -28.80 2.37 -2.36
CA ILE A 183 -27.84 2.75 -1.31
C ILE A 183 -28.12 1.94 -0.04
N GLN A 184 -29.39 1.83 0.35
CA GLN A 184 -29.77 1.06 1.53
C GLN A 184 -29.42 -0.43 1.37
N ARG A 185 -29.76 -1.05 0.23
CA ARG A 185 -29.35 -2.43 -0.07
C ARG A 185 -27.84 -2.64 0.05
N LEU A 186 -27.02 -1.72 -0.45
CA LEU A 186 -25.55 -1.78 -0.36
C LEU A 186 -25.05 -1.72 1.10
N LYS A 187 -25.70 -0.93 1.95
CA LYS A 187 -25.40 -0.85 3.39
C LYS A 187 -25.72 -2.16 4.11
N ASP A 188 -26.80 -2.81 3.71
CA ASP A 188 -27.32 -4.02 4.36
C ASP A 188 -26.61 -5.30 3.89
N LEU A 189 -25.76 -5.23 2.86
CA LEU A 189 -24.96 -6.36 2.42
C LEU A 189 -24.07 -6.92 3.53
N PRO A 190 -23.80 -8.25 3.54
CA PRO A 190 -22.75 -8.84 4.39
C PRO A 190 -21.39 -8.21 4.11
N GLU A 191 -20.53 -8.11 5.14
CA GLU A 191 -19.19 -7.49 5.04
C GLU A 191 -18.35 -8.04 3.87
N SER A 192 -18.41 -9.36 3.64
CA SER A 192 -17.70 -10.02 2.54
C SER A 192 -18.14 -9.55 1.15
N GLN A 193 -19.38 -9.10 1.00
CA GLN A 193 -19.96 -8.64 -0.26
C GLN A 193 -19.86 -7.12 -0.44
N ARG A 194 -19.72 -6.36 0.65
CA ARG A 194 -19.60 -4.89 0.58
C ARG A 194 -18.34 -4.45 -0.18
N ARG A 195 -17.21 -5.12 0.00
CA ARG A 195 -15.93 -4.71 -0.62
C ARG A 195 -15.93 -4.80 -2.15
N PRO A 196 -16.36 -5.91 -2.80
CA PRO A 196 -16.53 -5.96 -4.25
C PRO A 196 -17.42 -4.84 -4.81
N GLU A 197 -18.58 -4.60 -4.17
CA GLU A 197 -19.52 -3.54 -4.57
C GLU A 197 -18.91 -2.15 -4.42
N PHE A 198 -18.19 -1.89 -3.32
CA PHE A 198 -17.45 -0.65 -3.13
C PHE A 198 -16.44 -0.39 -4.25
N LEU A 199 -15.66 -1.40 -4.64
CA LEU A 199 -14.73 -1.27 -5.77
C LEU A 199 -15.48 -1.04 -7.09
N ALA A 200 -16.61 -1.70 -7.33
CA ALA A 200 -17.40 -1.48 -8.53
C ALA A 200 -17.93 -0.03 -8.62
N LEU A 201 -18.43 0.53 -7.51
CA LEU A 201 -18.87 1.93 -7.46
C LEU A 201 -17.72 2.91 -7.64
N LEU A 202 -16.57 2.66 -7.01
CA LEU A 202 -15.39 3.50 -7.21
C LEU A 202 -14.90 3.47 -8.65
N LYS A 203 -14.91 2.30 -9.30
CA LYS A 203 -14.56 2.17 -10.71
C LYS A 203 -15.50 3.03 -11.56
N ARG A 204 -16.82 2.86 -11.40
CA ARG A 204 -17.83 3.66 -12.12
C ARG A 204 -17.63 5.17 -11.93
N ARG A 205 -17.35 5.60 -10.71
CA ARG A 205 -17.04 7.01 -10.42
C ARG A 205 -15.80 7.48 -11.19
N LEU A 206 -14.69 6.75 -11.09
CA LEU A 206 -13.45 7.12 -11.77
C LEU A 206 -13.63 7.17 -13.29
N SER A 207 -14.37 6.21 -13.86
CA SER A 207 -14.71 6.18 -15.28
C SER A 207 -15.49 7.42 -15.71
N ARG A 208 -16.52 7.82 -14.95
CA ARG A 208 -17.29 9.04 -15.24
C ARG A 208 -16.43 10.29 -15.12
N ASP A 209 -15.63 10.36 -14.07
CA ASP A 209 -14.76 11.50 -13.77
C ASP A 209 -13.72 11.75 -14.88
N LEU A 210 -13.15 10.69 -15.44
CA LEU A 210 -12.19 10.77 -16.56
C LEU A 210 -12.88 10.96 -17.92
N SER A 211 -14.08 10.42 -18.10
CA SER A 211 -14.86 10.69 -19.31
C SER A 211 -15.24 12.17 -19.43
N ALA A 212 -15.54 12.82 -18.29
CA ALA A 212 -15.86 14.25 -18.25
C ALA A 212 -14.63 15.16 -18.39
N ARG A 213 -13.48 14.76 -17.84
CA ARG A 213 -12.23 15.57 -17.84
C ARG A 213 -11.29 15.31 -19.01
N GLY A 214 -11.55 14.24 -19.78
CA GLY A 214 -10.62 13.73 -20.77
C GLY A 214 -9.60 12.75 -20.16
N LEU A 215 -9.07 11.88 -21.03
CA LEU A 215 -7.98 10.99 -20.65
C LEU A 215 -6.67 11.78 -20.53
N PRO A 216 -5.80 11.43 -19.57
CA PRO A 216 -4.49 12.05 -19.49
C PRO A 216 -3.64 11.79 -20.75
N ALA A 217 -2.71 12.70 -21.01
CA ALA A 217 -1.76 12.56 -22.12
C ALA A 217 -0.98 11.24 -21.99
N GLY A 218 -0.85 10.53 -23.12
CA GLY A 218 -0.16 9.23 -23.18
C GLY A 218 -1.04 8.01 -22.97
N ILE A 219 -2.32 8.17 -22.63
CA ILE A 219 -3.27 7.04 -22.52
C ILE A 219 -4.21 7.06 -23.71
N SER A 220 -4.11 6.02 -24.55
CA SER A 220 -5.03 5.85 -25.67
C SER A 220 -6.44 5.48 -25.18
N ARG A 221 -7.45 5.82 -26.00
CA ARG A 221 -8.84 5.43 -25.72
C ARG A 221 -9.01 3.92 -25.64
N ASP A 222 -8.26 3.16 -26.43
CA ASP A 222 -8.34 1.70 -26.44
C ASP A 222 -7.70 1.08 -25.20
N ALA A 223 -6.54 1.59 -24.77
CA ALA A 223 -5.93 1.17 -23.49
C ALA A 223 -6.88 1.47 -22.32
N TRP A 224 -7.55 2.63 -22.33
CA TRP A 224 -8.57 2.94 -21.33
C TRP A 224 -9.77 1.98 -21.38
N ARG A 225 -10.25 1.62 -22.58
CA ARG A 225 -11.36 0.67 -22.75
C ARG A 225 -11.02 -0.71 -22.19
N GLN A 226 -9.81 -1.21 -22.48
CA GLN A 226 -9.32 -2.48 -21.91
C GLN A 226 -9.30 -2.45 -20.38
N LEU A 227 -8.85 -1.35 -19.76
CA LEU A 227 -8.92 -1.19 -18.31
C LEU A 227 -10.37 -1.25 -17.81
N LEU A 228 -11.31 -0.61 -18.50
CA LEU A 228 -12.73 -0.63 -18.14
C LEU A 228 -13.38 -2.02 -18.25
N GLU A 229 -12.81 -2.95 -19.00
CA GLU A 229 -13.32 -4.33 -19.10
C GLU A 229 -12.83 -5.21 -17.94
N MET A 230 -11.73 -4.85 -17.28
CA MET A 230 -11.16 -5.62 -16.18
C MET A 230 -12.11 -5.70 -14.96
N PRO A 231 -12.11 -6.80 -14.19
CA PRO A 231 -12.77 -6.86 -12.88
C PRO A 231 -12.35 -5.68 -11.96
N PRO A 232 -13.22 -5.16 -11.08
CA PRO A 232 -12.94 -3.94 -10.31
C PRO A 232 -11.61 -3.95 -9.54
N ARG A 233 -11.21 -5.10 -8.98
CA ARG A 233 -9.94 -5.24 -8.27
C ARG A 233 -8.74 -5.10 -9.20
N GLU A 234 -8.76 -5.80 -10.34
CA GLU A 234 -7.69 -5.76 -11.34
C GLU A 234 -7.59 -4.37 -11.98
N PHE A 235 -8.74 -3.74 -12.26
CA PHE A 235 -8.81 -2.35 -12.68
C PHE A 235 -8.06 -1.43 -11.71
N PHE A 236 -8.32 -1.53 -10.41
CA PHE A 236 -7.62 -0.66 -9.44
C PHE A 236 -6.14 -1.02 -9.27
N ASP A 237 -5.76 -2.29 -9.36
CA ASP A 237 -4.35 -2.69 -9.38
C ASP A 237 -3.63 -2.10 -10.61
N ALA A 238 -4.27 -2.06 -11.78
CA ALA A 238 -3.75 -1.45 -13.00
C ALA A 238 -3.72 0.09 -12.91
N ILE A 239 -4.78 0.73 -12.39
CA ILE A 239 -4.81 2.17 -12.13
C ILE A 239 -3.69 2.58 -11.19
N LEU A 240 -3.40 1.81 -10.14
CA LEU A 240 -2.30 2.15 -9.23
C LEU A 240 -0.93 2.13 -9.92
N ARG A 241 -0.69 1.23 -10.87
CA ARG A 241 0.55 1.22 -11.69
C ARG A 241 0.56 2.37 -12.67
N LEU A 242 -0.56 2.61 -13.35
CA LEU A 242 -0.68 3.70 -14.31
C LEU A 242 -0.45 5.06 -13.64
N ARG A 243 -0.82 5.21 -12.37
CA ARG A 243 -0.52 6.40 -11.56
C ARG A 243 0.96 6.63 -11.29
N GLU A 244 1.80 5.62 -11.44
CA GLU A 244 3.25 5.80 -11.35
C GLU A 244 3.70 6.67 -12.52
N THR A 245 3.22 6.44 -13.74
CA THR A 245 3.55 7.25 -14.91
C THR A 245 2.64 8.47 -15.09
N HIS A 246 1.40 8.40 -14.62
CA HIS A 246 0.33 9.41 -14.77
C HIS A 246 -0.28 9.80 -13.41
N PRO A 247 0.42 10.59 -12.57
CA PRO A 247 -0.01 10.92 -11.21
C PRO A 247 -1.36 11.66 -11.13
N GLU A 248 -1.80 12.28 -12.23
CA GLU A 248 -3.10 12.93 -12.42
C GLU A 248 -4.28 11.96 -12.43
N ILE A 249 -4.03 10.67 -12.68
CA ILE A 249 -5.07 9.65 -12.62
C ILE A 249 -5.43 9.38 -11.18
N GLY A 250 -6.72 9.38 -10.88
CA GLY A 250 -7.25 8.69 -9.71
C GLY A 250 -8.08 9.55 -8.76
N LEU A 251 -8.49 8.89 -7.68
CA LEU A 251 -9.25 9.49 -6.59
C LEU A 251 -8.33 10.44 -5.80
N PRO A 252 -8.79 11.66 -5.47
CA PRO A 252 -7.95 12.71 -4.91
C PRO A 252 -7.19 12.22 -3.67
N HIS A 253 -5.86 12.19 -3.74
CA HIS A 253 -4.94 11.98 -2.61
C HIS A 253 -4.81 13.24 -1.76
N GLY A 254 -5.90 13.76 -1.22
CA GLY A 254 -5.85 14.88 -0.27
C GLY A 254 -5.52 14.42 1.15
N GLY A 255 -4.25 14.28 1.53
CA GLY A 255 -3.92 14.00 2.94
C GLY A 255 -2.49 13.59 3.30
N GLY A 256 -1.46 14.24 2.75
CA GLY A 256 -0.51 14.84 3.69
C GLY A 256 -1.20 16.10 4.22
N ARG A 257 -1.13 16.38 5.53
CA ARG A 257 -1.51 17.72 6.02
C ARG A 257 -0.57 18.72 5.35
N GLY A 258 -1.09 19.34 4.32
CA GLY A 258 -0.45 20.33 3.51
C GLY A 258 -1.41 20.59 2.35
N PRO A 259 -1.55 21.83 1.88
CA PRO A 259 -2.09 22.03 0.54
C PRO A 259 -1.36 21.02 -0.38
N ALA A 260 -2.11 20.31 -1.23
CA ALA A 260 -1.45 19.71 -2.39
C ALA A 260 -0.57 20.83 -2.96
N PRO A 261 0.73 20.60 -3.25
CA PRO A 261 1.56 21.66 -3.79
C PRO A 261 0.77 22.29 -4.92
N SER A 262 0.37 23.55 -4.71
CA SER A 262 -0.53 24.27 -5.62
C SER A 262 0.10 24.24 -7.02
N ASP A 263 1.42 24.33 -7.01
CA ASP A 263 2.31 24.12 -8.12
C ASP A 263 2.33 22.66 -8.64
N PRO A 264 1.92 22.42 -9.91
CA PRO A 264 2.08 21.15 -10.62
C PRO A 264 3.52 20.64 -10.67
N GLU A 265 4.52 21.52 -10.70
CA GLU A 265 5.93 21.13 -10.82
C GLU A 265 6.42 20.45 -9.55
N THR A 266 6.14 21.01 -8.38
CA THR A 266 6.42 20.38 -7.09
C THR A 266 5.75 18.99 -6.96
N ARG A 267 4.53 18.83 -7.50
CA ARG A 267 3.86 17.51 -7.54
C ARG A 267 4.58 16.52 -8.43
N ARG A 268 5.04 16.95 -9.61
CA ARG A 268 5.86 16.13 -10.53
C ARG A 268 7.16 15.70 -9.85
N ARG A 269 7.89 16.64 -9.23
CA ARG A 269 9.14 16.39 -8.50
C ARG A 269 8.97 15.36 -7.37
N LEU A 270 7.98 15.53 -6.50
CA LEU A 270 7.67 14.57 -5.44
C LEU A 270 7.25 13.21 -5.98
N SER A 271 6.54 13.17 -7.11
CA SER A 271 6.17 11.92 -7.77
C SER A 271 7.41 11.19 -8.31
N ALA A 272 8.29 11.90 -8.99
CA ALA A 272 9.56 11.35 -9.48
C ALA A 272 10.41 10.78 -8.34
N MET A 273 10.49 11.50 -7.21
CA MET A 273 11.22 11.02 -6.04
C MET A 273 10.61 9.77 -5.41
N ARG A 274 9.26 9.72 -5.31
CA ARG A 274 8.56 8.53 -4.81
C ARG A 274 8.81 7.32 -5.70
N ARG A 275 8.80 7.49 -7.02
CA ARG A 275 9.16 6.42 -7.99
C ARG A 275 10.60 5.96 -7.79
N ALA A 276 11.55 6.88 -7.69
CA ALA A 276 12.95 6.53 -7.43
C ALA A 276 13.13 5.72 -6.12
N MET A 277 12.27 5.99 -5.14
CA MET A 277 12.26 5.31 -3.84
C MET A 277 11.47 3.99 -3.80
N GLN A 278 10.81 3.58 -4.87
CA GLN A 278 10.14 2.28 -4.95
C GLN A 278 11.15 1.11 -4.95
N PRO A 279 10.73 -0.12 -4.61
CA PRO A 279 11.54 -1.31 -4.87
C PRO A 279 11.91 -1.42 -6.35
N ILE A 280 13.01 -2.12 -6.65
CA ILE A 280 13.33 -2.50 -8.03
C ILE A 280 12.24 -3.43 -8.58
N SER A 281 12.06 -3.42 -9.90
CA SER A 281 11.05 -4.25 -10.55
C SER A 281 11.37 -5.75 -10.43
N PRO A 282 10.37 -6.64 -10.61
CA PRO A 282 10.64 -8.07 -10.71
C PRO A 282 11.65 -8.41 -11.83
N ALA A 283 11.57 -7.73 -12.98
CA ALA A 283 12.49 -7.88 -14.09
C ALA A 283 13.94 -7.56 -13.68
N GLU A 284 14.16 -6.39 -13.09
CA GLU A 284 15.48 -5.97 -12.58
C GLU A 284 16.02 -6.95 -11.54
N ARG A 285 15.15 -7.57 -10.72
CA ARG A 285 15.58 -8.58 -9.76
C ARG A 285 16.00 -9.90 -10.43
N LEU A 286 15.32 -10.29 -11.52
CA LEU A 286 15.67 -11.48 -12.29
C LEU A 286 16.99 -11.32 -13.04
N GLU A 287 17.35 -10.10 -13.46
CA GLU A 287 18.68 -9.82 -14.00
C GLU A 287 19.79 -10.18 -12.99
N LEU A 288 19.51 -9.97 -11.70
CA LEU A 288 20.43 -10.23 -10.61
C LEU A 288 20.32 -11.67 -10.07
N SER A 289 19.66 -12.57 -10.78
CA SER A 289 19.44 -13.94 -10.32
C SER A 289 20.72 -14.78 -10.24
N ALA A 290 21.80 -14.34 -10.90
CA ALA A 290 23.12 -15.00 -10.83
C ALA A 290 23.89 -14.66 -9.54
N LEU A 291 23.75 -13.44 -9.01
CA LEU A 291 24.50 -12.94 -7.85
C LEU A 291 24.06 -13.58 -6.53
N SER A 292 24.94 -13.83 -5.57
CA SER A 292 24.52 -14.30 -4.24
C SER A 292 23.47 -13.38 -3.60
N ARG A 293 22.78 -13.86 -2.56
CA ARG A 293 21.74 -13.07 -1.88
C ARG A 293 22.24 -11.73 -1.39
N GLU A 294 23.46 -11.71 -0.84
CA GLU A 294 24.08 -10.52 -0.27
C GLU A 294 24.50 -9.54 -1.36
N GLU A 295 25.16 -10.04 -2.41
CA GLU A 295 25.55 -9.24 -3.58
C GLU A 295 24.32 -8.66 -4.28
N ARG A 296 23.27 -9.46 -4.50
CA ARG A 296 22.01 -8.97 -5.07
C ARG A 296 21.40 -7.89 -4.18
N ALA A 297 21.38 -8.08 -2.86
CA ALA A 297 20.83 -7.07 -1.94
C ALA A 297 21.65 -5.76 -1.97
N ALA A 298 22.97 -5.85 -2.07
CA ALA A 298 23.85 -4.69 -2.25
C ALA A 298 23.60 -3.99 -3.60
N GLU A 299 23.49 -4.75 -4.67
CA GLU A 299 23.22 -4.25 -6.02
C GLU A 299 21.86 -3.56 -6.12
N VAL A 300 20.81 -4.15 -5.53
CA VAL A 300 19.48 -3.53 -5.41
C VAL A 300 19.58 -2.17 -4.71
N ARG A 301 20.34 -2.08 -3.60
CA ARG A 301 20.51 -0.82 -2.87
C ARG A 301 21.28 0.19 -3.71
N ARG A 302 22.35 -0.24 -4.39
CA ARG A 302 23.16 0.59 -5.29
C ARG A 302 22.31 1.18 -6.41
N ARG A 303 21.59 0.36 -7.18
CA ARG A 303 20.71 0.82 -8.28
C ARG A 303 19.65 1.80 -7.78
N LYS A 304 19.03 1.49 -6.63
CA LYS A 304 18.05 2.39 -6.02
C LYS A 304 18.66 3.74 -5.62
N ARG A 305 19.85 3.73 -5.02
CA ARG A 305 20.58 4.94 -4.63
C ARG A 305 20.91 5.80 -5.85
N SER A 306 21.45 5.19 -6.90
CA SER A 306 21.78 5.88 -8.16
C SER A 306 20.55 6.56 -8.76
N ARG A 307 19.41 5.85 -8.86
CA ARG A 307 18.15 6.41 -9.37
C ARG A 307 17.64 7.58 -8.53
N VAL A 308 17.79 7.53 -7.20
CA VAL A 308 17.40 8.64 -6.32
C VAL A 308 18.31 9.85 -6.55
N LEU A 309 19.62 9.66 -6.58
CA LEU A 309 20.58 10.74 -6.82
C LEU A 309 20.37 11.40 -8.19
N GLU A 310 20.08 10.61 -9.22
CA GLU A 310 19.75 11.10 -10.56
C GLU A 310 18.48 11.97 -10.56
N VAL A 311 17.43 11.57 -9.84
CA VAL A 311 16.22 12.38 -9.69
C VAL A 311 16.49 13.65 -8.88
N ILE A 312 17.27 13.60 -7.80
CA ILE A 312 17.63 14.80 -7.02
C ILE A 312 18.36 15.81 -7.91
N ARG A 313 19.32 15.34 -8.72
CA ARG A 313 20.10 16.17 -9.63
C ARG A 313 19.25 16.76 -10.75
N SER A 314 18.50 15.92 -11.47
CA SER A 314 17.71 16.36 -12.63
C SER A 314 16.57 17.30 -12.26
N GLU A 315 15.99 17.15 -11.06
CA GLU A 315 14.92 18.02 -10.57
C GLU A 315 15.45 19.23 -9.76
N GLY A 316 16.77 19.39 -9.66
CA GLY A 316 17.43 20.52 -8.97
C GLY A 316 17.02 20.66 -7.50
N LEU A 317 16.84 19.54 -6.79
CA LEU A 317 16.27 19.54 -5.44
C LEU A 317 17.27 19.91 -4.34
N LEU A 318 18.56 19.77 -4.61
CA LEU A 318 19.67 20.09 -3.72
C LEU A 318 20.77 20.75 -4.54
N SER A 319 21.60 21.59 -3.92
CA SER A 319 22.83 22.08 -4.54
C SER A 319 23.80 20.91 -4.79
N GLU A 320 24.78 21.09 -5.70
CA GLU A 320 25.77 20.05 -5.96
C GLU A 320 26.61 19.69 -4.72
N GLU A 321 26.84 20.65 -3.82
CA GLU A 321 27.53 20.40 -2.55
C GLU A 321 26.69 19.53 -1.60
N GLU A 322 25.41 19.87 -1.44
CA GLU A 322 24.46 19.09 -0.64
C GLU A 322 24.24 17.69 -1.23
N LEU A 323 24.19 17.58 -2.56
CA LEU A 323 24.07 16.30 -3.26
C LEU A 323 25.30 15.42 -3.03
N ARG A 324 26.52 15.97 -3.09
CA ARG A 324 27.76 15.24 -2.75
C ARG A 324 27.76 14.83 -1.28
N ALA A 325 27.38 15.72 -0.37
CA ALA A 325 27.30 15.43 1.05
C ALA A 325 26.28 14.30 1.33
N LEU A 326 25.12 14.33 0.69
CA LEU A 326 24.12 13.27 0.77
C LEU A 326 24.65 11.95 0.17
N ALA A 327 25.32 12.01 -0.99
CA ALA A 327 25.91 10.87 -1.68
C ALA A 327 27.05 10.18 -0.90
N ALA A 328 27.72 10.89 0.02
CA ALA A 328 28.72 10.30 0.91
C ALA A 328 28.13 9.54 2.11
N ARG A 329 26.84 9.73 2.43
CA ARG A 329 26.23 9.12 3.62
C ARG A 329 26.01 7.61 3.46
N PRO A 330 26.16 6.81 4.54
CA PRO A 330 25.76 5.39 4.54
C PRO A 330 24.30 5.22 4.14
N ASP A 331 23.98 4.10 3.49
CA ASP A 331 22.63 3.80 2.98
C ASP A 331 21.49 4.03 3.98
N PRO A 332 21.59 3.61 5.27
CA PRO A 332 20.53 3.86 6.24
C PRO A 332 20.22 5.36 6.44
N SER A 333 21.26 6.19 6.52
CA SER A 333 21.14 7.64 6.68
C SER A 333 20.64 8.30 5.41
N PHE A 334 21.23 7.93 4.26
CA PHE A 334 20.81 8.39 2.94
C PHE A 334 19.30 8.20 2.71
N PHE A 335 18.80 6.97 2.85
CA PHE A 335 17.38 6.69 2.61
C PHE A 335 16.45 7.27 3.68
N ARG A 336 16.95 7.59 4.89
CA ARG A 336 16.17 8.31 5.90
C ARG A 336 15.96 9.77 5.47
N GLU A 337 17.02 10.47 5.10
CA GLU A 337 16.96 11.87 4.69
C GLU A 337 16.15 12.07 3.41
N VAL A 338 16.32 11.20 2.42
CA VAL A 338 15.50 11.22 1.20
C VAL A 338 14.01 11.05 1.54
N ARG A 339 13.67 10.22 2.54
CA ARG A 339 12.26 10.07 2.98
C ARG A 339 11.73 11.33 3.66
N GLU A 340 12.56 12.06 4.38
CA GLU A 340 12.19 13.33 5.01
C GLU A 340 11.92 14.40 3.94
N LEU A 341 12.80 14.48 2.94
CA LEU A 341 12.65 15.34 1.76
C LEU A 341 11.35 15.04 1.00
N VAL A 342 11.04 13.77 0.74
CA VAL A 342 9.77 13.34 0.10
C VAL A 342 8.53 13.64 0.95
N SER A 343 8.68 13.62 2.27
CA SER A 343 7.57 13.85 3.20
C SER A 343 7.25 15.33 3.39
N GLY A 344 8.05 16.24 2.81
CA GLY A 344 7.92 17.68 3.03
C GLY A 344 8.21 18.09 4.48
N ARG A 345 8.87 17.23 5.26
CA ARG A 345 9.42 17.63 6.56
C ARG A 345 10.74 18.30 6.27
N ASN A 346 10.79 19.61 6.48
CA ASN A 346 12.01 20.36 6.33
C ASN A 346 13.09 19.73 7.24
N PRO A 347 14.23 19.26 6.70
CA PRO A 347 15.26 18.57 7.49
C PRO A 347 15.94 19.49 8.53
N GLY A 348 15.65 20.81 8.50
CA GLY A 348 16.17 21.81 9.44
C GLY A 348 15.30 22.12 10.67
N HIS A 349 14.19 21.42 10.91
CA HIS A 349 13.41 21.58 12.16
C HIS A 349 13.49 20.30 12.99
N GLY A 350 14.50 20.25 13.85
CA GLY A 350 14.62 19.21 14.87
C GLY A 350 13.39 19.17 15.80
N PRO A 351 13.19 18.05 16.51
CA PRO A 351 12.13 17.93 17.50
C PRO A 351 12.45 18.82 18.71
N GLY A 352 12.05 20.10 18.67
CA GLY A 352 12.33 21.01 19.79
C GLY A 352 11.79 22.43 19.69
N GLN A 353 11.54 22.96 18.49
CA GLN A 353 10.96 24.31 18.38
C GLN A 353 9.44 24.23 18.20
N ALA A 354 8.73 24.39 19.31
CA ALA A 354 7.34 24.83 19.28
C ALA A 354 7.26 26.15 18.50
N PRO A 355 6.20 26.40 17.71
CA PRO A 355 6.03 27.69 17.06
C PRO A 355 5.82 28.74 18.14
N GLY A 356 6.88 29.50 18.43
CA GLY A 356 6.84 30.72 19.21
C GLY A 356 6.03 31.76 18.45
N GLY A 357 4.70 31.61 18.50
CA GLY A 357 3.79 32.71 18.23
C GLY A 357 4.00 33.73 19.34
N GLN A 358 4.76 34.78 19.02
CA GLN A 358 4.87 35.99 19.81
C GLN A 358 3.47 36.44 20.24
N ARG A 359 3.16 36.24 21.52
CA ARG A 359 2.06 36.95 22.16
C ARG A 359 2.53 38.38 22.32
N ASN A 360 2.04 39.28 21.45
CA ASN A 360 2.10 40.71 21.72
C ASN A 360 1.43 40.98 23.07
N PRO A 361 2.10 41.60 24.04
CA PRO A 361 1.44 42.05 25.26
C PRO A 361 0.55 43.24 24.90
N VAL A 362 -0.77 43.07 25.07
CA VAL A 362 -1.71 44.19 25.07
C VAL A 362 -1.55 44.93 26.41
N PRO A 363 -1.22 46.23 26.42
CA PRO A 363 -1.19 47.01 27.64
C PRO A 363 -2.58 47.57 27.94
N GLY A 364 -2.97 47.51 29.22
CA GLY A 364 -3.90 48.47 29.82
C GLY A 364 -5.38 48.15 29.72
N GLY A 365 -5.96 47.75 30.86
CA GLY A 365 -7.41 47.64 31.04
C GLY A 365 -7.79 47.47 32.51
N ARG A 366 -7.43 48.45 33.35
CA ARG A 366 -7.99 48.60 34.71
C ARG A 366 -9.50 48.84 34.62
N ARG A 367 -10.27 48.06 35.38
CA ARG A 367 -11.51 48.41 36.14
C ARG A 367 -12.05 47.09 36.70
N ALA A 368 -12.72 46.99 37.84
CA ALA A 368 -12.79 47.74 39.08
C ALA A 368 -13.52 46.76 40.02
N ARG A 369 -13.07 46.65 41.27
CA ARG A 369 -13.80 45.92 42.32
C ARG A 369 -15.19 46.54 42.50
N GLY A 370 -16.17 45.68 42.73
CA GLY A 370 -17.49 46.05 43.23
C GLY A 370 -18.03 44.87 44.02
N ASP A 371 -17.79 44.90 45.33
CA ASP A 371 -18.51 44.12 46.34
C ASP A 371 -20.02 44.44 46.25
N GLY A 372 -20.87 43.46 46.55
CA GLY A 372 -22.32 43.68 46.58
C GLY A 372 -23.07 42.46 47.07
N GLU A 373 -23.58 42.59 48.29
CA GLU A 373 -24.26 41.60 49.12
C GLU A 373 -25.58 41.04 48.56
N ARG A 374 -25.98 39.96 49.24
CA ARG A 374 -27.24 39.20 49.26
C ARG A 374 -28.53 40.05 49.32
N PRO A 375 -29.70 39.44 49.02
CA PRO A 375 -30.47 38.72 50.05
C PRO A 375 -30.39 37.19 49.98
#